data_AF-A0A6L5K744-F1
#
_entry.id   AF-A0A6L5K744-F1
#
_cell.length_a   1.000
_cell.length_b   1.000
_cell.length_c   1.000
_cell.angle_alpha   90.00
_cell.angle_beta   90.00
_cell.angle_gamma   90.00
#
_symmetry.space_group_name_H-M   'P 1'
#
loop_
_entity.id
_entity.type
_entity.pdbx_description
1 polymer ?
#
loop_
_entity_poly.entity_id
_entity_poly.type
_entity_poly.pdbx_seq_one_letter_code
_entity_poly.pdbx_strand_id
1 'polypeptide(L)'
;DLPPGMDIRGVATTGSARYLAGVIVGADLVKNEITSHALGALHYFPQSQTVIEIGGQDSKIIIIRDGIVTDFGMNTVCAAGTGSFLDHQATRLNMSIEQFSQLALVSATPVHISGRCTVFAESDMIHKQQTGHCTEDIVYGLCQALVRNYLNNVGLGKDIQPPIIFQGGVAFNQGIVKALQEELGPEVIVPPHHEVMGAIGAALLVHEEMTSGQNESRFKGFGVSEINYRTSSFDCQSCPTLCEISQLSVDGRILAQWGGRCDLWQTSPTT
;
A
#
# COMPACT_ATOMS: atom_id res chain seq x y z
N ASP A 1 -20.55 2.56 -14.74
CA ASP A 1 -20.61 1.89 -16.07
C ASP A 1 -19.47 2.33 -16.96
N LEU A 2 -18.97 1.41 -17.78
CA LEU A 2 -18.02 1.75 -18.84
C LEU A 2 -18.71 2.61 -19.91
N PRO A 3 -17.98 3.49 -20.60
CA PRO A 3 -18.49 4.17 -21.79
C PRO A 3 -19.07 3.18 -22.82
N PRO A 4 -20.15 3.56 -23.56
CA PRO A 4 -20.77 2.68 -24.55
C PRO A 4 -19.76 2.20 -25.60
N GLY A 5 -19.72 0.89 -25.84
CA GLY A 5 -18.82 0.27 -26.84
C GLY A 5 -17.41 -0.02 -26.35
N MET A 6 -17.14 0.05 -25.04
CA MET A 6 -15.87 -0.39 -24.46
C MET A 6 -15.94 -1.85 -23.98
N ASP A 7 -15.00 -2.66 -24.45
CA ASP A 7 -14.79 -4.04 -23.99
C ASP A 7 -13.55 -4.15 -23.11
N ILE A 8 -13.64 -4.95 -22.05
CA ILE A 8 -12.49 -5.30 -21.22
C ILE A 8 -11.67 -6.37 -21.93
N ARG A 9 -10.46 -5.99 -22.34
CA ARG A 9 -9.52 -6.87 -23.07
C ARG A 9 -8.53 -7.62 -22.18
N GLY A 10 -8.47 -7.27 -20.90
CA GLY A 10 -7.60 -7.90 -19.93
C GLY A 10 -7.84 -7.36 -18.52
N VAL A 11 -7.68 -8.21 -17.51
CA VAL A 11 -7.80 -7.84 -16.10
C VAL A 11 -6.60 -8.34 -15.31
N ALA A 12 -6.01 -7.44 -14.54
CA ALA A 12 -4.94 -7.78 -13.60
C ALA A 12 -5.37 -7.53 -12.16
N THR A 13 -4.82 -8.31 -11.23
CA THR A 13 -4.92 -8.03 -9.79
C THR A 13 -3.55 -7.94 -9.14
N THR A 14 -3.46 -7.05 -8.14
CA THR A 14 -2.25 -6.78 -7.36
C THR A 14 -2.58 -6.47 -5.91
N GLY A 15 -1.57 -6.23 -5.07
CA GLY A 15 -1.72 -6.02 -3.63
C GLY A 15 -1.79 -7.30 -2.79
N SER A 16 -2.05 -7.14 -1.50
CA SER A 16 -2.08 -8.22 -0.50
C SER A 16 -3.16 -9.27 -0.76
N ALA A 17 -4.31 -8.87 -1.30
CA ALA A 17 -5.44 -9.76 -1.60
C ALA A 17 -5.51 -10.22 -3.08
N ARG A 18 -4.45 -10.02 -3.86
CA ARG A 18 -4.43 -10.20 -5.33
C ARG A 18 -4.95 -11.56 -5.82
N TYR A 19 -4.65 -12.65 -5.11
CA TYR A 19 -5.08 -14.00 -5.52
C TYR A 19 -6.58 -14.18 -5.34
N LEU A 20 -7.10 -13.78 -4.18
CA LEU A 20 -8.53 -13.80 -3.89
C LEU A 20 -9.30 -12.93 -4.89
N ALA A 21 -8.86 -11.69 -5.07
CA ALA A 21 -9.42 -10.77 -6.05
C ALA A 21 -9.36 -11.38 -7.46
N GLY A 22 -8.23 -12.00 -7.83
CA GLY A 22 -8.02 -12.62 -9.13
C GLY A 22 -9.00 -13.75 -9.42
N VAL A 23 -9.28 -14.59 -8.43
CA VAL A 23 -10.31 -15.65 -8.53
C VAL A 23 -11.70 -15.05 -8.71
N ILE A 24 -12.03 -14.02 -7.91
CA ILE A 24 -13.34 -13.37 -7.92
C ILE A 24 -13.63 -12.74 -9.28
N VAL A 25 -12.72 -11.91 -9.78
CA VAL A 25 -12.92 -11.15 -11.03
C VAL A 25 -12.63 -11.97 -12.29
N GLY A 26 -11.93 -13.10 -12.15
CA GLY A 26 -11.42 -13.84 -13.30
C GLY A 26 -10.23 -13.14 -13.95
N ALA A 27 -9.24 -12.74 -13.14
CA ALA A 27 -8.07 -12.03 -13.65
C ALA A 27 -7.26 -12.90 -14.62
N ASP A 28 -6.78 -12.26 -15.67
CA ASP A 28 -5.86 -12.81 -16.66
C ASP A 28 -4.42 -12.80 -16.12
N LEU A 29 -4.11 -11.83 -15.26
CA LEU A 29 -2.80 -11.71 -14.62
C LEU A 29 -2.93 -11.43 -13.12
N VAL A 30 -2.17 -12.16 -12.30
CA VAL A 30 -2.00 -11.86 -10.87
C VAL A 30 -0.55 -11.49 -10.63
N LYS A 31 -0.28 -10.24 -10.22
CA LYS A 31 1.09 -9.73 -10.04
C LYS A 31 1.31 -9.21 -8.62
N ASN A 32 2.54 -9.36 -8.13
CA ASN A 32 2.93 -8.74 -6.87
C ASN A 32 2.94 -7.20 -6.98
N GLU A 33 2.70 -6.57 -5.83
CA GLU A 33 2.64 -5.12 -5.67
C GLU A 33 3.97 -4.42 -5.94
N ILE A 34 5.12 -5.04 -5.61
CA ILE A 34 6.45 -4.46 -5.88
C ILE A 34 6.62 -4.15 -7.37
N THR A 35 6.38 -5.15 -8.23
CA THR A 35 6.50 -4.97 -9.68
C THR A 35 5.45 -3.99 -10.19
N SER A 36 4.23 -4.08 -9.68
CA SER A 36 3.11 -3.25 -10.13
C SER A 36 3.34 -1.78 -9.80
N HIS A 37 3.77 -1.46 -8.58
CA HIS A 37 4.10 -0.10 -8.16
C HIS A 37 5.32 0.46 -8.89
N ALA A 38 6.37 -0.34 -9.11
CA ALA A 38 7.55 0.08 -9.85
C ALA A 38 7.20 0.44 -11.31
N LEU A 39 6.41 -0.40 -11.98
CA LEU A 39 5.99 -0.14 -13.37
C LEU A 39 5.05 1.06 -13.48
N GLY A 40 4.12 1.22 -12.52
CA GLY A 40 3.31 2.42 -12.44
C GLY A 40 4.18 3.67 -12.34
N ALA A 41 5.19 3.66 -11.46
CA ALA A 41 6.11 4.79 -11.30
C ALA A 41 6.94 5.04 -12.57
N LEU A 42 7.53 4.00 -13.16
CA LEU A 42 8.34 4.07 -14.38
C LEU A 42 7.55 4.56 -15.60
N HIS A 43 6.25 4.28 -15.66
CA HIS A 43 5.38 4.75 -16.74
C HIS A 43 5.29 6.28 -16.80
N TYR A 44 5.08 6.93 -15.64
CA TYR A 44 5.02 8.39 -15.56
C TYR A 44 6.40 9.04 -15.43
N PHE A 45 7.34 8.34 -14.77
CA PHE A 45 8.68 8.82 -14.47
C PHE A 45 9.73 7.76 -14.85
N PRO A 46 10.12 7.66 -16.13
CA PRO A 46 11.07 6.65 -16.61
C PRO A 46 12.46 6.70 -15.96
N GLN A 47 12.83 7.86 -15.40
CA GLN A 47 14.09 8.08 -14.71
C GLN A 47 14.02 7.80 -13.20
N SER A 48 12.89 7.35 -12.67
CA SER A 48 12.72 7.08 -11.24
C SER A 48 13.77 6.08 -10.73
N GLN A 49 14.45 6.44 -9.64
CA GLN A 49 15.49 5.62 -9.02
C GLN A 49 15.03 5.00 -7.70
N THR A 50 14.06 5.62 -7.04
CA THR A 50 13.46 5.10 -5.81
C THR A 50 11.96 5.32 -5.83
N VAL A 51 11.21 4.33 -5.36
CA VAL A 51 9.79 4.44 -5.09
C VAL A 51 9.57 4.25 -3.60
N ILE A 52 8.95 5.23 -2.97
CA ILE A 52 8.44 5.17 -1.60
C ILE A 52 6.93 5.01 -1.72
N GLU A 53 6.39 3.91 -1.24
CA GLU A 53 4.94 3.71 -1.15
C GLU A 53 4.55 3.58 0.31
N ILE A 54 3.65 4.44 0.78
CA ILE A 54 3.12 4.36 2.14
C ILE A 54 1.60 4.24 2.04
N GLY A 55 1.13 3.04 2.28
CA GLY A 55 -0.29 2.70 2.33
C GLY A 55 -0.87 2.90 3.73
N GLY A 56 -2.12 2.45 3.90
CA GLY A 56 -2.80 2.53 5.20
C GLY A 56 -2.28 1.54 6.23
N GLN A 57 -1.91 0.32 5.80
CA GLN A 57 -1.57 -0.80 6.69
C GLN A 57 -0.14 -1.33 6.49
N ASP A 58 0.47 -1.03 5.35
CA ASP A 58 1.82 -1.43 5.03
C ASP A 58 2.55 -0.30 4.29
N SER A 59 3.86 -0.44 4.18
CA SER A 59 4.69 0.50 3.45
C SER A 59 5.88 -0.20 2.81
N LYS A 60 6.34 0.33 1.68
CA LYS A 60 7.30 -0.30 0.78
C LYS A 60 8.32 0.71 0.30
N ILE A 61 9.54 0.26 0.11
CA ILE A 61 10.56 0.97 -0.66
C ILE A 61 11.01 0.07 -1.80
N ILE A 62 11.18 0.64 -2.99
CA ILE A 62 11.60 -0.08 -4.19
C ILE A 62 12.75 0.70 -4.80
N ILE A 63 13.88 0.02 -4.99
CA ILE A 63 15.08 0.58 -5.59
C ILE A 63 15.12 0.16 -7.05
N ILE A 64 15.26 1.13 -7.93
CA ILE A 64 15.25 0.93 -9.38
C ILE A 64 16.57 1.44 -9.95
N ARG A 65 17.26 0.60 -10.72
CA ARG A 65 18.44 1.00 -11.50
C ARG A 65 18.26 0.55 -12.94
N ASP A 66 18.54 1.45 -13.87
CA ASP A 66 18.39 1.22 -15.30
C ASP A 66 16.99 0.68 -15.69
N GLY A 67 15.95 1.18 -15.01
CA GLY A 67 14.56 0.77 -15.23
C GLY A 67 14.19 -0.60 -14.65
N ILE A 68 15.08 -1.23 -13.87
CA ILE A 68 14.88 -2.56 -13.28
C ILE A 68 14.86 -2.46 -11.76
N VAL A 69 13.94 -3.19 -11.12
CA VAL A 69 13.92 -3.33 -9.66
C VAL A 69 15.14 -4.12 -9.19
N THR A 70 16.03 -3.49 -8.43
CA THR A 70 17.27 -4.12 -7.92
C THR A 70 17.20 -4.48 -6.45
N ASP A 71 16.37 -3.79 -5.67
CA ASP A 71 16.15 -4.08 -4.26
C ASP A 71 14.76 -3.58 -3.82
N PHE A 72 14.22 -4.15 -2.75
CA PHE A 72 12.99 -3.68 -2.13
C PHE A 72 12.97 -3.96 -0.63
N GLY A 73 12.13 -3.23 0.10
CA GLY A 73 11.84 -3.46 1.51
C GLY A 73 10.35 -3.25 1.75
N MET A 74 9.78 -3.97 2.70
CA MET A 74 8.35 -3.86 3.03
C MET A 74 8.14 -4.08 4.53
N ASN A 75 7.24 -3.29 5.11
CA ASN A 75 6.75 -3.48 6.48
C ASN A 75 5.25 -3.74 6.46
N THR A 76 4.84 -4.90 6.94
CA THR A 76 3.44 -5.33 7.07
C THR A 76 2.98 -5.52 8.52
N VAL A 77 3.88 -5.31 9.49
CA VAL A 77 3.63 -5.67 10.90
C VAL A 77 3.44 -4.43 11.77
N CYS A 78 4.21 -3.37 11.51
CA CYS A 78 4.24 -2.21 12.39
C CYS A 78 3.46 -1.03 11.81
N ALA A 79 2.49 -0.51 12.57
CA ALA A 79 1.70 0.65 12.18
C ALA A 79 2.52 1.96 12.11
N ALA A 80 3.61 2.09 12.88
CA ALA A 80 4.35 3.34 13.11
C ALA A 80 5.03 3.97 11.86
N GLY A 81 4.96 3.30 10.71
CA GLY A 81 5.45 3.77 9.41
C GLY A 81 4.40 3.66 8.29
N THR A 82 3.10 3.77 8.63
CA THR A 82 1.95 3.58 7.72
C THR A 82 0.87 4.64 8.00
N GLY A 83 -0.12 4.77 7.12
CA GLY A 83 -1.23 5.72 7.29
C GLY A 83 -2.04 5.52 8.57
N SER A 84 -2.21 4.27 9.02
CA SER A 84 -2.95 3.95 10.26
C SER A 84 -2.37 4.64 11.50
N PHE A 85 -1.06 4.90 11.53
CA PHE A 85 -0.45 5.70 12.59
C PHE A 85 -1.05 7.09 12.66
N LEU A 86 -1.18 7.77 11.52
CA LEU A 86 -1.74 9.12 11.43
C LEU A 86 -3.24 9.11 11.73
N ASP A 87 -3.98 8.12 11.21
CA ASP A 87 -5.43 8.00 11.47
C ASP A 87 -5.73 7.87 12.96
N HIS A 88 -4.93 7.06 13.68
CA HIS A 88 -5.06 6.89 15.12
C HIS A 88 -4.80 8.21 15.88
N GLN A 89 -3.77 8.96 15.48
CA GLN A 89 -3.47 10.25 16.13
C GLN A 89 -4.52 11.32 15.79
N ALA A 90 -4.96 11.40 14.53
CA ALA A 90 -6.00 12.34 14.10
C ALA A 90 -7.31 12.10 14.85
N THR A 91 -7.73 10.83 14.98
CA THR A 91 -8.90 10.44 15.77
C THR A 91 -8.77 10.89 17.22
N ARG A 92 -7.59 10.71 17.83
CA ARG A 92 -7.35 11.11 19.23
C ARG A 92 -7.36 12.63 19.42
N LEU A 93 -6.87 13.37 18.43
CA LEU A 93 -6.94 14.83 18.38
C LEU A 93 -8.32 15.36 17.96
N ASN A 94 -9.30 14.46 17.75
CA ASN A 94 -10.67 14.77 17.35
C ASN A 94 -10.73 15.62 16.06
N MET A 95 -9.93 15.25 15.07
CA MET A 95 -9.86 15.90 13.76
C MET A 95 -9.84 14.87 12.62
N SER A 96 -10.24 15.29 11.43
CA SER A 96 -10.11 14.45 10.23
C SER A 96 -8.65 14.38 9.75
N ILE A 97 -8.32 13.38 8.94
CA ILE A 97 -6.97 13.23 8.38
C ILE A 97 -6.61 14.39 7.42
N GLU A 98 -7.60 14.99 6.76
CA GLU A 98 -7.44 16.18 5.92
C GLU A 98 -7.12 17.42 6.77
N GLN A 99 -7.82 17.60 7.89
CA GLN A 99 -7.52 18.68 8.85
C GLN A 99 -6.12 18.50 9.44
N PHE A 100 -5.75 17.26 9.79
CA PHE A 100 -4.41 16.91 10.26
C PHE A 100 -3.35 17.32 9.23
N SER A 101 -3.53 16.96 7.96
CA SER A 101 -2.61 17.34 6.89
C SER A 101 -2.45 18.86 6.75
N GLN A 102 -3.53 19.62 6.81
CA GLN A 102 -3.46 21.08 6.68
C GLN A 102 -2.82 21.74 7.89
N LEU A 103 -3.14 21.26 9.10
CA LEU A 103 -2.61 21.78 10.34
C LEU A 103 -1.09 21.53 10.47
N ALA A 104 -0.60 20.41 9.92
CA ALA A 104 0.83 20.12 9.85
C ALA A 104 1.63 21.21 9.09
N LEU A 105 1.03 21.84 8.07
CA LEU A 105 1.73 22.79 7.20
C LEU A 105 1.99 24.14 7.87
N VAL A 106 1.15 24.53 8.84
CA VAL A 106 1.27 25.81 9.54
C VAL A 106 2.15 25.74 10.80
N SER A 107 2.72 24.58 11.10
CA SER A 107 3.70 24.43 12.18
C SER A 107 4.88 25.37 11.99
N ALA A 108 5.24 26.07 13.07
CA ALA A 108 6.37 26.98 13.11
C ALA A 108 7.54 26.40 13.92
N THR A 109 7.25 25.65 14.98
CA THR A 109 8.25 25.09 15.90
C THR A 109 7.90 23.62 16.21
N PRO A 110 8.05 22.70 15.25
CA PRO A 110 7.63 21.31 15.42
C PRO A 110 8.22 20.66 16.66
N VAL A 111 7.40 19.92 17.38
CA VAL A 111 7.86 19.20 18.57
C VAL A 111 8.50 17.89 18.17
N HIS A 112 9.60 17.52 18.82
CA HIS A 112 10.15 16.20 18.63
C HIS A 112 9.25 15.15 19.27
N ILE A 113 8.80 14.19 18.46
CA ILE A 113 8.08 12.99 18.91
C ILE A 113 8.92 11.76 18.57
N SER A 114 9.14 10.89 19.56
CA SER A 114 9.98 9.70 19.40
C SER A 114 9.48 8.77 18.29
N GLY A 115 8.17 8.60 18.18
CA GLY A 115 7.53 7.94 17.05
C GLY A 115 7.65 6.42 17.00
N ARG A 116 8.62 5.79 17.67
CA ARG A 116 9.01 4.37 17.45
C ARG A 116 7.87 3.34 17.45
N CYS A 117 6.82 3.60 18.22
CA CYS A 117 5.60 2.79 18.29
C CYS A 117 4.41 3.74 18.35
N THR A 118 3.31 3.39 17.67
CA THR A 118 2.06 4.18 17.69
C THR A 118 1.58 4.47 19.12
N VAL A 119 1.68 3.49 20.03
CA VAL A 119 1.26 3.63 21.44
C VAL A 119 2.14 4.62 22.21
N PHE A 120 3.45 4.61 21.97
CA PHE A 120 4.36 5.54 22.65
C PHE A 120 4.31 6.94 22.03
N ALA A 121 4.10 7.03 20.72
CA ALA A 121 3.88 8.31 20.05
C ALA A 121 2.62 8.99 20.58
N GLU A 122 1.55 8.23 20.84
CA GLU A 122 0.34 8.74 21.48
C GLU A 122 0.64 9.30 22.89
N SER A 123 1.38 8.55 23.71
CA SER A 123 1.71 9.00 25.06
C SER A 123 2.57 10.28 25.06
N ASP A 124 3.53 10.36 24.13
CA ASP A 124 4.38 11.55 23.92
C ASP A 124 3.54 12.74 23.43
N MET A 125 2.66 12.53 22.45
CA MET A 125 1.71 13.53 21.95
C MET A 125 0.86 14.12 23.09
N ILE A 126 0.24 13.27 23.92
CA ILE A 126 -0.57 13.70 25.07
C ILE A 126 0.28 14.51 26.06
N HIS A 127 1.50 14.05 26.34
CA HIS A 127 2.41 14.78 27.21
C HIS A 127 2.72 16.18 26.65
N LYS A 128 3.02 16.30 25.34
CA LYS A 128 3.27 17.59 24.69
C LYS A 128 2.06 18.53 24.74
N GLN A 129 0.85 18.01 24.60
CA GLN A 129 -0.38 18.80 24.79
C GLN A 129 -0.49 19.33 26.23
N GLN A 130 -0.23 18.47 27.23
CA GLN A 130 -0.31 18.84 28.64
C GLN A 130 0.74 19.88 29.04
N THR A 131 1.92 19.88 28.40
CA THR A 131 2.96 20.88 28.63
C THR A 131 2.76 22.17 27.82
N GLY A 132 1.65 22.30 27.09
CA GLY A 132 1.24 23.54 26.42
C GLY A 132 1.83 23.77 25.03
N HIS A 133 2.31 22.72 24.34
CA HIS A 133 2.72 22.86 22.95
C HIS A 133 1.50 23.06 22.03
N CYS A 134 1.70 23.87 20.99
CA CYS A 134 0.69 24.11 19.96
C CYS A 134 0.36 22.82 19.18
N THR A 135 -0.89 22.67 18.76
CA THR A 135 -1.37 21.42 18.15
C THR A 135 -0.75 21.20 16.77
N GLU A 136 -0.57 22.26 15.99
CA GLU A 136 0.13 22.27 14.71
C GLU A 136 1.56 21.74 14.80
N ASP A 137 2.29 22.13 15.85
CA ASP A 137 3.66 21.69 16.07
C ASP A 137 3.73 20.21 16.50
N ILE A 138 2.73 19.76 17.26
CA ILE A 138 2.55 18.35 17.60
C ILE A 138 2.25 17.52 16.35
N VAL A 139 1.28 17.96 15.55
CA VAL A 139 0.84 17.30 14.33
C VAL A 139 1.99 17.19 13.32
N TYR A 140 2.77 18.26 13.12
CA TYR A 140 3.93 18.17 12.24
C TYR A 140 5.05 17.29 12.81
N GLY A 141 5.24 17.30 14.14
CA GLY A 141 6.13 16.37 14.84
C GLY A 141 5.77 14.89 14.62
N LEU A 142 4.47 14.57 14.53
CA LEU A 142 3.97 13.23 14.19
C LEU A 142 4.27 12.85 12.73
N CYS A 143 4.14 13.79 11.79
CA CYS A 143 4.53 13.57 10.40
C CYS A 143 6.03 13.23 10.29
N GLN A 144 6.88 14.03 10.95
CA GLN A 144 8.32 13.79 10.99
C GLN A 144 8.67 12.46 11.68
N ALA A 145 7.91 12.09 12.72
CA ALA A 145 8.06 10.80 13.39
C ALA A 145 7.77 9.61 12.45
N LEU A 146 6.69 9.66 11.67
CA LEU A 146 6.38 8.61 10.69
C LEU A 146 7.49 8.48 9.65
N VAL A 147 7.94 9.59 9.05
CA VAL A 147 9.00 9.57 8.02
C VAL A 147 10.30 8.97 8.58
N ARG A 148 10.73 9.44 9.75
CA ARG A 148 11.91 8.92 10.44
C ARG A 148 11.79 7.42 10.74
N ASN A 149 10.62 6.94 11.17
CA ASN A 149 10.39 5.52 11.38
C ASN A 149 10.43 4.71 10.09
N TYR A 150 9.81 5.23 9.02
CA TYR A 150 9.80 4.57 7.73
C TYR A 150 11.24 4.37 7.22
N LEU A 151 12.06 5.42 7.27
CA LEU A 151 13.46 5.36 6.82
C LEU A 151 14.32 4.45 7.71
N ASN A 152 14.13 4.50 9.03
CA ASN A 152 14.89 3.66 9.95
C ASN A 152 14.51 2.17 9.93
N ASN A 153 13.35 1.81 9.37
CA ASN A 153 12.89 0.42 9.31
C ASN A 153 12.90 -0.11 7.87
N VAL A 154 12.12 0.50 6.98
CA VAL A 154 11.92 0.04 5.60
C VAL A 154 13.06 0.52 4.70
N GLY A 155 13.48 1.78 4.90
CA GLY A 155 14.58 2.39 4.13
C GLY A 155 15.99 2.02 4.62
N LEU A 156 16.12 1.31 5.74
CA LEU A 156 17.41 1.08 6.37
C LEU A 156 18.32 0.23 5.47
N GLY A 157 19.51 0.76 5.17
CA GLY A 157 20.49 0.09 4.32
C GLY A 157 20.15 0.09 2.83
N LYS A 158 19.10 0.80 2.42
CA LYS A 158 18.72 0.94 1.01
C LYS A 158 19.47 2.11 0.35
N ASP A 159 19.83 1.92 -0.91
CA ASP A 159 20.46 2.97 -1.73
C ASP A 159 19.38 3.91 -2.30
N ILE A 160 18.94 4.86 -1.47
CA ILE A 160 17.89 5.82 -1.82
C ILE A 160 18.50 6.92 -2.69
N GLN A 161 18.07 7.00 -3.95
CA GLN A 161 18.54 7.98 -4.92
C GLN A 161 17.38 8.70 -5.63
N PRO A 162 17.53 10.00 -5.96
CA PRO A 162 16.56 10.73 -6.74
C PRO A 162 16.63 10.39 -8.24
N PRO A 163 15.53 10.59 -9.01
CA PRO A 163 14.22 11.06 -8.57
C PRO A 163 13.48 10.03 -7.70
N ILE A 164 12.91 10.49 -6.58
CA ILE A 164 12.18 9.65 -5.62
C ILE A 164 10.68 9.84 -5.88
N ILE A 165 9.97 8.76 -6.18
CA ILE A 165 8.52 8.79 -6.38
C ILE A 165 7.82 8.39 -5.09
N PHE A 166 7.09 9.33 -4.47
CA PHE A 166 6.30 9.08 -3.28
C PHE A 166 4.83 8.85 -3.64
N GLN A 167 4.32 7.65 -3.37
CA GLN A 167 2.98 7.21 -3.74
C GLN A 167 2.27 6.46 -2.60
N GLY A 168 1.03 6.02 -2.86
CA GLY A 168 0.15 5.42 -1.86
C GLY A 168 -0.84 6.44 -1.29
N GLY A 169 -1.70 5.96 -0.39
CA GLY A 169 -2.75 6.80 0.21
C GLY A 169 -2.19 7.92 1.09
N VAL A 170 -1.06 7.70 1.75
CA VAL A 170 -0.45 8.71 2.63
C VAL A 170 0.12 9.90 1.85
N ALA A 171 0.35 9.77 0.54
CA ALA A 171 0.81 10.87 -0.29
C ALA A 171 -0.22 12.00 -0.46
N PHE A 172 -1.50 11.80 -0.07
CA PHE A 172 -2.46 12.90 0.09
C PHE A 172 -2.06 13.87 1.21
N ASN A 173 -1.36 13.39 2.24
CA ASN A 173 -0.98 14.18 3.40
C ASN A 173 0.25 15.05 3.09
N GLN A 174 0.01 16.34 2.88
CA GLN A 174 1.05 17.31 2.55
C GLN A 174 2.07 17.51 3.66
N GLY A 175 1.71 17.26 4.92
CA GLY A 175 2.66 17.23 6.03
C GLY A 175 3.70 16.11 5.89
N ILE A 176 3.29 14.94 5.38
CA ILE A 176 4.23 13.84 5.09
C ILE A 176 5.08 14.15 3.86
N VAL A 177 4.49 14.72 2.81
CA VAL A 177 5.25 15.18 1.63
C VAL A 177 6.35 16.16 2.04
N LYS A 178 5.99 17.18 2.84
CA LYS A 178 6.94 18.15 3.40
C LYS A 178 8.03 17.48 4.23
N ALA A 179 7.66 16.57 5.14
CA ALA A 179 8.62 15.87 5.99
C ALA A 179 9.58 14.95 5.20
N LEU A 180 9.10 14.27 4.14
CA LEU A 180 9.95 13.50 3.24
C LEU A 180 10.91 14.39 2.45
N GLN A 181 10.44 15.54 1.96
CA GLN A 181 11.26 16.51 1.24
C GLN A 181 12.34 17.15 2.13
N GLU A 182 12.03 17.40 3.41
CA GLU A 182 13.01 17.87 4.39
C GLU A 182 14.11 16.83 4.67
N GLU A 183 13.74 15.55 4.72
CA GLU A 183 14.67 14.46 5.09
C GLU A 183 15.47 13.91 3.90
N LEU A 184 14.86 13.80 2.71
CA LEU A 184 15.45 13.19 1.52
C LEU A 184 15.80 14.19 0.41
N GLY A 185 15.36 15.45 0.54
CA GLY A 185 15.56 16.51 -0.44
C GLY A 185 14.36 16.77 -1.36
N PRO A 186 14.42 17.85 -2.16
CA PRO A 186 13.28 18.35 -2.93
C PRO A 186 12.87 17.47 -4.13
N GLU A 187 13.67 16.45 -4.47
CA GLU A 187 13.42 15.53 -5.58
C GLU A 187 12.44 14.39 -5.23
N VAL A 188 11.74 14.51 -4.10
CA VAL A 188 10.57 13.68 -3.77
C VAL A 188 9.36 14.22 -4.54
N ILE A 189 8.90 13.41 -5.50
CA ILE A 189 7.82 13.73 -6.44
C ILE A 189 6.60 12.88 -6.09
N VAL A 190 5.44 13.52 -5.95
CA VAL A 190 4.16 12.82 -5.85
C VAL A 190 3.58 12.68 -7.26
N PRO A 191 3.38 11.45 -7.78
CA PRO A 191 2.87 11.25 -9.13
C PRO A 191 1.38 11.61 -9.22
N PRO A 192 0.85 11.87 -10.43
CA PRO A 192 -0.60 11.87 -10.62
C PRO A 192 -1.15 10.49 -10.28
N HIS A 193 -2.35 10.43 -9.69
CA HIS A 193 -3.01 9.17 -9.31
C HIS A 193 -2.18 8.29 -8.35
N HIS A 194 -1.41 8.92 -7.46
CA HIS A 194 -0.55 8.25 -6.49
C HIS A 194 -1.27 7.18 -5.65
N GLU A 195 -2.59 7.29 -5.49
CA GLU A 195 -3.47 6.37 -4.78
C GLU A 195 -3.71 5.02 -5.50
N VAL A 196 -3.49 4.94 -6.81
CA VAL A 196 -3.79 3.76 -7.64
C VAL A 196 -2.64 3.31 -8.55
N MET A 197 -1.41 3.79 -8.29
CA MET A 197 -0.23 3.47 -9.11
C MET A 197 0.04 1.97 -9.26
N GLY A 198 -0.21 1.18 -8.22
CA GLY A 198 -0.12 -0.28 -8.31
C GLY A 198 -1.13 -0.87 -9.32
N ALA A 199 -2.36 -0.37 -9.34
CA ALA A 199 -3.37 -0.80 -10.32
C ALA A 199 -2.98 -0.39 -11.75
N ILE A 200 -2.39 0.81 -11.93
CA ILE A 200 -1.88 1.27 -13.22
C ILE A 200 -0.79 0.33 -13.74
N GLY A 201 0.22 0.01 -12.92
CA GLY A 201 1.28 -0.91 -13.35
C GLY A 201 0.78 -2.33 -13.61
N ALA A 202 -0.21 -2.81 -12.86
CA ALA A 202 -0.86 -4.10 -13.13
C ALA A 202 -1.62 -4.07 -14.48
N ALA A 203 -2.31 -2.96 -14.79
CA ALA A 203 -3.01 -2.77 -16.06
C ALA A 203 -2.03 -2.73 -17.26
N LEU A 204 -0.87 -2.09 -17.11
CA LEU A 204 0.18 -2.06 -18.14
C LEU A 204 0.72 -3.47 -18.42
N LEU A 205 0.95 -4.27 -17.38
CA LEU A 205 1.43 -5.64 -17.53
C LEU A 205 0.43 -6.55 -18.26
N VAL A 206 -0.85 -6.52 -17.87
CA VAL A 206 -1.85 -7.36 -18.55
C VAL A 206 -2.11 -6.88 -19.97
N HIS A 207 -1.96 -5.58 -20.24
CA HIS A 207 -2.03 -5.07 -21.61
C HIS A 207 -0.94 -5.69 -22.50
N GLU A 208 0.31 -5.74 -22.01
CA GLU A 208 1.43 -6.36 -22.74
C GLU A 208 1.21 -7.88 -22.97
N GLU A 209 0.77 -8.59 -21.93
CA GLU A 209 0.49 -10.04 -21.98
C GLU A 209 -0.63 -10.36 -23.00
N MET A 210 -1.75 -9.65 -22.90
CA MET A 210 -2.93 -9.92 -23.74
C MET A 210 -2.73 -9.51 -25.20
N THR A 211 -1.92 -8.47 -25.45
CA THR A 211 -1.57 -8.06 -26.82
C THR A 211 -0.65 -9.07 -27.50
N SER A 212 0.21 -9.75 -26.73
CA SER A 212 1.14 -10.76 -27.23
C SER A 212 0.49 -12.14 -27.41
N GLY A 213 -0.49 -12.50 -26.57
CA GLY A 213 -1.04 -13.85 -26.47
C GLY A 213 -2.26 -14.20 -27.34
N GLN A 214 -2.88 -13.24 -28.03
CA GLN A 214 -4.13 -13.43 -28.83
C GLN A 214 -5.30 -14.12 -28.09
N ASN A 215 -5.35 -14.10 -26.75
CA ASN A 215 -6.43 -14.73 -25.99
C ASN A 215 -7.55 -13.74 -25.64
N GLU A 216 -8.78 -14.24 -25.51
CA GLU A 216 -9.88 -13.48 -24.89
C GLU A 216 -9.69 -13.42 -23.36
N SER A 217 -10.16 -12.33 -22.75
CA SER A 217 -10.07 -12.15 -21.30
C SER A 217 -11.00 -13.13 -20.57
N ARG A 218 -10.53 -13.64 -19.43
CA ARG A 218 -11.29 -14.46 -18.47
C ARG A 218 -12.18 -13.63 -17.54
N PHE A 219 -12.27 -12.33 -17.76
CA PHE A 219 -13.05 -11.43 -16.93
C PHE A 219 -14.50 -11.89 -16.82
N LYS A 220 -14.96 -12.07 -15.58
CA LYS A 220 -16.31 -12.59 -15.28
C LYS A 220 -17.41 -11.53 -15.35
N GLY A 221 -17.07 -10.29 -15.70
CA GLY A 221 -18.00 -9.16 -15.74
C GLY A 221 -18.14 -8.43 -14.40
N PHE A 222 -18.82 -7.28 -14.40
CA PHE A 222 -19.01 -6.45 -13.20
C PHE A 222 -20.02 -7.02 -12.20
N GLY A 223 -20.87 -7.96 -12.62
CA GLY A 223 -21.85 -8.63 -11.74
C GLY A 223 -21.22 -9.52 -10.66
N VAL A 224 -19.90 -9.70 -10.66
CA VAL A 224 -19.19 -10.45 -9.60
C VAL A 224 -19.44 -9.90 -8.20
N SER A 225 -19.72 -8.59 -8.05
CA SER A 225 -20.06 -8.00 -6.74
C SER A 225 -21.44 -8.42 -6.21
N GLU A 226 -22.32 -8.94 -7.08
CA GLU A 226 -23.68 -9.35 -6.74
C GLU A 226 -23.77 -10.87 -6.41
N ILE A 227 -22.66 -11.59 -6.58
CA ILE A 227 -22.60 -13.03 -6.30
C ILE A 227 -22.59 -13.25 -4.78
N ASN A 228 -23.41 -14.20 -4.33
CA ASN A 228 -23.45 -14.61 -2.93
C ASN A 228 -22.27 -15.52 -2.58
N TYR A 229 -21.16 -14.91 -2.16
CA TYR A 229 -20.02 -15.64 -1.63
C TYR A 229 -20.27 -16.09 -0.18
N ARG A 230 -19.88 -17.32 0.13
CA ARG A 230 -19.85 -17.84 1.50
C ARG A 230 -18.42 -18.04 1.95
N THR A 231 -18.07 -17.41 3.06
CA THR A 231 -16.78 -17.58 3.72
C THR A 231 -16.89 -18.60 4.85
N SER A 232 -15.96 -19.53 4.93
CA SER A 232 -15.79 -20.48 6.02
C SER A 232 -14.30 -20.61 6.38
N SER A 233 -13.97 -21.26 7.49
CA SER A 233 -12.57 -21.59 7.83
C SER A 233 -12.41 -23.03 8.31
N PHE A 234 -11.17 -23.54 8.25
CA PHE A 234 -10.79 -24.85 8.79
C PHE A 234 -9.33 -24.84 9.27
N ASP A 235 -8.99 -25.78 10.15
CA ASP A 235 -7.61 -25.93 10.65
C ASP A 235 -6.78 -26.83 9.71
N CYS A 236 -5.66 -26.30 9.22
CA CYS A 236 -4.72 -27.02 8.37
C CYS A 236 -3.94 -28.06 9.18
N GLN A 237 -4.09 -29.35 8.82
CA GLN A 237 -3.39 -30.46 9.49
C GLN A 237 -2.06 -30.86 8.81
N SER A 238 -1.57 -30.07 7.86
CA SER A 238 -0.34 -30.41 7.11
C SER A 238 0.94 -30.30 7.94
N CYS A 239 0.91 -29.58 9.07
CA CYS A 239 2.03 -29.51 10.02
C CYS A 239 1.54 -29.16 11.44
N PRO A 240 2.40 -29.23 12.47
CA PRO A 240 2.03 -28.95 13.85
C PRO A 240 1.56 -27.51 14.15
N THR A 241 1.70 -26.58 13.21
CA THR A 241 1.30 -25.17 13.39
C THR A 241 -0.22 -24.98 13.41
N LEU A 242 -0.99 -25.92 12.84
CA LEU A 242 -2.46 -25.90 12.84
C LEU A 242 -3.04 -24.52 12.46
N CYS A 243 -2.61 -24.00 11.32
CA CYS A 243 -3.06 -22.69 10.88
C CYS A 243 -4.57 -22.70 10.55
N GLU A 244 -5.29 -21.68 10.98
CA GLU A 244 -6.63 -21.40 10.46
C GLU A 244 -6.53 -20.94 9.00
N ILE A 245 -7.24 -21.64 8.11
CA ILE A 245 -7.31 -21.35 6.67
C ILE A 245 -8.71 -20.82 6.35
N SER A 246 -8.75 -19.66 5.71
CA SER A 246 -9.99 -19.08 5.19
C SER A 246 -10.34 -19.68 3.84
N GLN A 247 -11.63 -19.87 3.58
CA GLN A 247 -12.17 -20.50 2.40
C GLN A 247 -13.33 -19.66 1.85
N LEU A 248 -13.31 -19.38 0.55
CA LEU A 248 -14.39 -18.74 -0.20
C LEU A 248 -15.09 -19.79 -1.07
N SER A 249 -16.42 -19.82 -1.01
CA SER A 249 -17.24 -20.71 -1.81
C SER A 249 -18.42 -19.99 -2.46
N VAL A 250 -18.85 -20.50 -3.62
CA VAL A 250 -20.07 -20.06 -4.33
C VAL A 250 -20.83 -21.31 -4.74
N ASP A 251 -22.12 -21.36 -4.45
CA ASP A 251 -23.01 -22.49 -4.76
C ASP A 251 -22.45 -23.86 -4.30
N GLY A 252 -21.79 -23.88 -3.14
CA GLY A 252 -21.18 -25.08 -2.57
C GLY A 252 -19.84 -25.49 -3.18
N ARG A 253 -19.32 -24.76 -4.18
CA ARG A 253 -18.00 -24.99 -4.78
C ARG A 253 -16.96 -24.05 -4.16
N ILE A 254 -15.81 -24.60 -3.78
CA ILE A 254 -14.68 -23.82 -3.25
C ILE A 254 -14.02 -23.08 -4.41
N LEU A 255 -13.94 -21.76 -4.31
CA LEU A 255 -13.28 -20.91 -5.30
C LEU A 255 -11.84 -20.58 -4.92
N ALA A 256 -11.61 -20.28 -3.65
CA ALA A 256 -10.31 -19.90 -3.14
C ALA A 256 -10.15 -20.33 -1.69
N GLN A 257 -8.92 -20.64 -1.32
CA GLN A 257 -8.48 -20.78 0.06
C GLN A 257 -7.27 -19.87 0.24
N TRP A 258 -7.07 -19.33 1.44
CA TRP A 258 -5.91 -18.50 1.76
C TRP A 258 -5.71 -18.43 3.28
N GLY A 259 -4.55 -17.94 3.67
CA GLY A 259 -4.11 -17.90 5.06
C GLY A 259 -3.03 -18.95 5.32
N GLY A 260 -2.74 -19.16 6.59
CA GLY A 260 -1.62 -19.97 7.03
C GLY A 260 -0.25 -19.28 6.88
N ARG A 261 0.74 -19.85 7.55
CA ARG A 261 2.12 -19.29 7.59
C ARG A 261 2.99 -19.71 6.41
N CYS A 262 2.55 -20.69 5.63
CA CYS A 262 3.26 -21.19 4.45
C CYS A 262 2.42 -21.00 3.18
N ASP A 263 3.01 -21.30 2.02
CA ASP A 263 2.39 -21.01 0.72
C ASP A 263 1.42 -22.09 0.23
N LEU A 264 1.17 -23.14 1.04
CA LEU A 264 0.36 -24.29 0.65
C LEU A 264 -1.05 -23.91 0.16
N TRP A 265 -1.66 -22.90 0.78
CA TRP A 265 -3.01 -22.45 0.48
C TRP A 265 -3.04 -21.11 -0.26
N GLN A 266 -1.93 -20.61 -0.81
CA GLN A 266 -1.89 -19.31 -1.50
C GLN A 266 -2.24 -19.38 -2.99
N THR A 267 -2.48 -20.58 -3.53
CA THR A 267 -2.85 -20.79 -4.93
C THR A 267 -4.29 -21.30 -5.03
N SER A 268 -5.01 -20.86 -6.08
CA SER A 268 -6.32 -21.42 -6.41
C SER A 268 -6.20 -22.95 -6.49
N PRO A 269 -7.17 -23.72 -5.97
CA PRO A 269 -7.12 -25.17 -6.12
C PRO A 269 -7.03 -25.50 -7.61
N THR A 270 -5.95 -26.18 -8.01
CA THR A 270 -5.91 -26.89 -9.29
C THR A 270 -7.07 -27.87 -9.26
N THR A 271 -8.06 -27.61 -10.11
CA THR A 271 -9.07 -28.61 -10.49
C THR A 271 -8.40 -29.89 -10.99
#